data_AF-A0A829PHE2-F1
#
_entry.id   AF-A0A829PHE2-F1
#
_cell.length_a   1.000
_cell.length_b   1.000
_cell.length_c   1.000
_cell.angle_alpha   90.00
_cell.angle_beta   90.00
_cell.angle_gamma   90.00
#
_symmetry.space_group_name_H-M   'P 1'
#
loop_
_entity.id
_entity.type
_entity.pdbx_description
1 polymer ?
#
loop_
_entity_poly.entity_id
_entity_poly.type
_entity_poly.pdbx_seq_one_letter_code
_entity_poly.pdbx_strand_id
1 'polypeptide(L)'
;MGIAQSNLVGALFVLGFLRFGLPPSDRVELTELGPTRLIILGFSLFILFVVGAIVSTYLLLPVLRWQYRSPDFESEGSEAVRVRALQMPFYRTVISVATWLVGGAIFVAVTWSSTHSSVLVAAFATVLGATTTSIIGYLQSERVLRPVAIQALRRGVPENVTAPGVIVRQILTWALSTGVPILAIVLTVVGQRAGYLKSNADNLTGSILILAIIALAIGLMGTLLVATSIADPLRQLRWALSEVQRGNYNAHVPIYDASELGLLQAGFNDMVRDLGERQRLRDLFGRYVGEDVARRALEYGTELGGQERSVAVLFVDLVGSTQLASTRGLRWSYGCSTSSSGSSSTPSTSTAAS
;
A
#
# COMPACT_ATOMS: atom_id res chain seq x y z
N MET A 1 9.62 -12.04 -9.22
CA MET A 1 10.96 -11.62 -8.75
C MET A 1 11.07 -11.53 -7.23
N GLY A 2 10.10 -10.96 -6.51
CA GLY A 2 10.19 -10.76 -5.05
C GLY A 2 10.36 -12.03 -4.19
N ILE A 3 9.65 -13.11 -4.50
CA ILE A 3 9.69 -14.37 -3.71
C ILE A 3 11.10 -14.98 -3.67
N ALA A 4 11.79 -14.99 -4.81
CA ALA A 4 13.16 -15.48 -4.88
C ALA A 4 14.11 -14.61 -4.05
N GLN A 5 13.90 -13.28 -4.03
CA GLN A 5 14.73 -12.35 -3.25
C GLN A 5 14.56 -12.55 -1.74
N SER A 6 13.35 -12.68 -1.21
CA SER A 6 13.16 -12.89 0.24
C SER A 6 13.79 -14.21 0.69
N ASN A 7 13.55 -15.30 -0.05
CA ASN A 7 14.15 -16.60 0.24
C ASN A 7 15.68 -16.59 0.13
N LEU A 8 16.22 -15.86 -0.84
CA LEU A 8 17.67 -15.68 -0.98
C LEU A 8 18.26 -14.93 0.22
N VAL A 9 17.64 -13.83 0.66
CA VAL A 9 18.10 -13.07 1.84
C VAL A 9 18.03 -13.93 3.09
N GLY A 10 16.97 -14.70 3.25
CA GLY A 10 16.83 -15.70 4.31
C GLY A 10 17.93 -16.75 4.34
N ALA A 11 18.18 -17.37 3.20
CA ALA A 11 19.22 -18.37 3.03
C ALA A 11 20.62 -17.79 3.29
N LEU A 12 20.90 -16.59 2.75
CA LEU A 12 22.15 -15.86 3.02
C LEU A 12 22.29 -15.49 4.50
N PHE A 13 21.21 -15.15 5.18
CA PHE A 13 21.23 -14.89 6.62
C PHE A 13 21.57 -16.16 7.40
N VAL A 14 20.92 -17.29 7.11
CA VAL A 14 21.22 -18.58 7.78
C VAL A 14 22.65 -19.03 7.50
N LEU A 15 23.09 -19.00 6.24
CA LEU A 15 24.45 -19.36 5.86
C LEU A 15 25.47 -18.40 6.47
N GLY A 16 25.16 -17.10 6.49
CA GLY A 16 25.98 -16.08 7.12
C GLY A 16 26.08 -16.26 8.63
N PHE A 17 24.98 -16.60 9.30
CA PHE A 17 24.96 -16.90 10.73
C PHE A 17 25.75 -18.18 11.04
N LEU A 18 25.55 -19.26 10.29
CA LEU A 18 26.28 -20.51 10.48
C LEU A 18 27.78 -20.37 10.18
N ARG A 19 28.16 -19.50 9.24
CA ARG A 19 29.55 -19.32 8.81
C ARG A 19 30.31 -18.21 9.53
N PHE A 20 29.65 -17.12 9.92
CA PHE A 20 30.28 -15.94 10.52
C PHE A 20 29.73 -15.62 11.92
N GLY A 21 28.45 -15.96 12.18
CA GLY A 21 27.81 -15.79 13.48
C GLY A 21 28.23 -16.83 14.52
N LEU A 22 28.73 -17.99 14.10
CA LEU A 22 29.32 -18.98 14.99
C LEU A 22 30.85 -18.81 15.09
N PRO A 23 31.43 -19.05 16.29
CA PRO A 23 32.87 -19.08 16.48
C PRO A 23 33.56 -20.05 15.52
N PRO A 24 34.83 -19.79 15.11
CA PRO A 24 35.52 -20.57 14.10
C PRO A 24 35.53 -22.09 14.34
N SER A 25 35.58 -22.51 15.61
CA SER A 25 35.60 -23.92 16.03
C SER A 25 34.26 -24.66 15.91
N ASP A 26 33.15 -23.92 15.80
CA ASP A 26 31.78 -24.47 15.79
C ASP A 26 31.05 -24.17 14.47
N ARG A 27 31.76 -23.64 13.47
CA ARG A 27 31.21 -23.43 12.14
C ARG A 27 30.85 -24.79 11.55
N VAL A 28 29.62 -24.93 11.08
CA VAL A 28 29.20 -26.12 10.35
C VAL A 28 29.88 -26.06 8.97
N GLU A 29 31.00 -26.77 8.81
CA GLU A 29 31.60 -26.97 7.51
C GLU A 29 30.74 -27.95 6.73
N LEU A 30 30.07 -27.46 5.68
CA LEU A 30 29.26 -28.28 4.76
C LEU A 30 30.06 -29.47 4.20
N THR A 31 31.38 -29.39 4.17
CA THR A 31 32.31 -30.43 3.73
C THR A 31 32.32 -31.68 4.63
N GLU A 32 31.97 -31.56 5.92
CA GLU A 32 31.89 -32.71 6.84
C GLU A 32 30.63 -33.55 6.63
N LEU A 33 29.59 -32.96 6.01
CA LEU A 33 28.41 -33.68 5.57
C LEU A 33 28.78 -34.38 4.26
N GLY A 34 29.14 -35.67 4.31
CA GLY A 34 29.54 -36.43 3.13
C GLY A 34 28.63 -36.21 1.91
N PRO A 35 29.16 -36.35 0.68
CA PRO A 35 28.55 -35.82 -0.56
C PRO A 35 27.11 -36.26 -0.78
N THR A 36 26.76 -37.49 -0.40
CA THR A 36 25.39 -38.02 -0.51
C THR A 36 24.38 -37.21 0.30
N ARG A 37 24.72 -36.76 1.52
CA ARG A 37 23.82 -35.97 2.38
C ARG A 37 23.62 -34.57 1.85
N LEU A 38 24.68 -33.96 1.30
CA LEU A 38 24.59 -32.67 0.61
C LEU A 38 23.69 -32.74 -0.63
N ILE A 39 23.78 -33.82 -1.41
CA ILE A 39 22.91 -34.03 -2.58
C ILE A 39 21.44 -34.17 -2.14
N ILE A 40 21.16 -34.97 -1.10
CA ILE A 40 19.79 -35.14 -0.57
C ILE A 40 19.23 -33.80 -0.06
N LEU A 41 20.02 -33.05 0.71
CA LEU A 41 19.64 -31.74 1.23
C LEU A 41 19.41 -30.73 0.09
N GLY A 42 20.33 -30.66 -0.87
CA GLY A 42 20.21 -29.76 -2.02
C GLY A 42 18.99 -30.07 -2.89
N PHE A 43 18.75 -31.36 -3.17
CA PHE A 43 17.60 -31.81 -3.96
C PHE A 43 16.27 -31.55 -3.26
N SER A 44 16.18 -31.82 -1.96
CA SER A 44 14.96 -31.54 -1.18
C SER A 44 14.66 -30.04 -1.08
N LEU A 45 15.67 -29.20 -0.84
CA LEU A 45 15.51 -27.74 -0.85
C LEU A 45 15.09 -27.21 -2.23
N PHE A 46 15.63 -27.77 -3.31
CA PHE A 46 15.24 -27.42 -4.68
C PHE A 46 13.77 -27.75 -4.95
N ILE A 47 13.31 -28.96 -4.57
CA ILE A 47 11.90 -29.34 -4.70
C ILE A 47 11.00 -28.38 -3.90
N LEU A 48 11.34 -28.09 -2.63
CA LEU A 48 10.58 -27.16 -1.82
C LEU A 48 10.48 -25.76 -2.46
N PHE A 49 11.58 -25.26 -3.02
CA PHE A 49 11.60 -23.98 -3.72
C PHE A 49 10.68 -24.00 -4.94
N VAL A 50 10.75 -25.05 -5.77
CA VAL A 50 9.92 -25.18 -6.97
C VAL A 50 8.44 -25.28 -6.60
N VAL A 51 8.07 -26.12 -5.64
CA VAL A 51 6.69 -26.27 -5.16
C VAL A 51 6.17 -24.95 -4.59
N GLY A 52 6.96 -24.27 -3.75
CA GLY A 52 6.59 -22.98 -3.17
C GLY A 52 6.40 -21.89 -4.24
N ALA A 53 7.25 -21.86 -5.27
CA ALA A 53 7.13 -20.94 -6.40
C ALA A 53 5.87 -21.21 -7.23
N ILE A 54 5.56 -22.49 -7.48
CA ILE A 54 4.36 -22.92 -8.20
C ILE A 54 3.10 -22.51 -7.44
N VAL A 55 2.97 -22.88 -6.16
CA VAL A 55 1.81 -22.55 -5.31
C VAL A 55 1.61 -21.04 -5.22
N SER A 56 2.69 -20.28 -5.01
CA SER A 56 2.60 -18.82 -4.94
C SER A 56 2.16 -18.20 -6.28
N THR A 57 2.64 -18.73 -7.41
CA THR A 57 2.23 -18.28 -8.74
C THR A 57 0.76 -18.58 -8.99
N TYR A 58 0.28 -19.78 -8.63
CA TYR A 58 -1.14 -20.15 -8.74
C TYR A 58 -2.06 -19.26 -7.90
N LEU A 59 -1.62 -18.82 -6.72
CA LEU A 59 -2.40 -17.90 -5.89
C LEU A 59 -2.39 -16.46 -6.42
N LEU A 60 -1.30 -16.03 -7.06
CA LEU A 60 -1.16 -14.70 -7.65
C LEU A 60 -1.90 -14.54 -8.99
N LEU A 61 -1.97 -15.62 -9.79
CA LEU A 61 -2.52 -15.61 -11.15
C LEU A 61 -3.95 -15.03 -11.26
N PRO A 62 -4.91 -15.42 -10.39
CA PRO A 62 -6.28 -14.90 -10.47
C PRO A 62 -6.37 -13.38 -10.28
N VAL A 63 -5.54 -12.82 -9.40
CA VAL A 63 -5.55 -11.37 -9.11
C VAL A 63 -4.81 -10.58 -10.19
N LEU A 64 -3.72 -11.13 -10.74
CA LEU A 64 -3.08 -10.53 -11.92
C LEU A 64 -4.01 -10.54 -13.14
N ARG A 65 -4.75 -11.63 -13.34
CA ARG A 65 -5.78 -11.72 -14.40
C ARG A 65 -6.91 -10.73 -14.20
N TRP A 66 -7.32 -10.50 -12.94
CA TRP A 66 -8.29 -9.48 -12.58
C TRP A 66 -7.76 -8.06 -12.81
N GLN A 67 -6.47 -7.80 -12.58
CA GLN A 67 -5.88 -6.49 -12.87
C GLN A 67 -5.79 -6.21 -14.39
N TYR A 68 -5.52 -7.25 -15.19
CA TYR A 68 -5.41 -7.12 -16.65
C TYR A 68 -6.76 -7.03 -17.38
N ARG A 69 -7.83 -7.63 -16.85
CA ARG A 69 -9.20 -7.38 -17.33
C ARG A 69 -9.69 -6.10 -16.67
N SER A 70 -9.96 -5.06 -17.44
CA SER A 70 -10.37 -3.75 -16.95
C SER A 70 -11.39 -3.82 -15.79
N PRO A 71 -11.27 -2.94 -14.78
CA PRO A 71 -12.08 -2.96 -13.56
C PRO A 71 -13.59 -2.78 -13.79
N ASP A 72 -14.02 -2.47 -15.02
CA ASP A 72 -15.41 -2.22 -15.42
C ASP A 72 -16.20 -3.49 -15.79
N PHE A 73 -15.55 -4.66 -15.84
CA PHE A 73 -16.26 -5.92 -16.10
C PHE A 73 -16.93 -6.44 -14.81
N GLU A 74 -18.18 -6.03 -14.60
CA GLU A 74 -19.10 -6.65 -13.65
C GLU A 74 -19.22 -8.15 -13.98
N SER A 75 -18.49 -8.96 -13.24
CA SER A 75 -18.68 -10.41 -13.21
C SER A 75 -18.96 -10.82 -11.77
N GLU A 76 -19.96 -11.69 -11.59
CA GLU A 76 -20.21 -12.39 -10.35
C GLU A 76 -18.89 -13.02 -9.87
N GLY A 77 -18.40 -12.58 -8.70
CA GLY A 77 -17.10 -12.99 -8.15
C GLY A 77 -16.02 -11.90 -8.07
N SER A 78 -16.25 -10.69 -8.61
CA SER A 78 -15.29 -9.57 -8.51
C SER A 78 -14.95 -9.19 -7.06
N GLU A 79 -15.92 -9.29 -6.14
CA GLU A 79 -15.72 -9.01 -4.73
C GLU A 79 -14.90 -10.10 -4.02
N ALA A 80 -15.12 -11.38 -4.35
CA ALA A 80 -14.31 -12.48 -3.82
C ALA A 80 -12.85 -12.37 -4.26
N VAL A 81 -12.61 -11.97 -5.51
CA VAL A 81 -11.25 -11.71 -6.02
C VAL A 81 -10.64 -10.47 -5.36
N ARG A 82 -11.44 -9.43 -5.09
CA ARG A 82 -11.03 -8.23 -4.35
C ARG A 82 -10.58 -8.55 -2.92
N VAL A 83 -11.37 -9.32 -2.17
CA VAL A 83 -11.02 -9.76 -0.80
C VAL A 83 -9.74 -10.60 -0.84
N ARG A 84 -9.63 -11.52 -1.80
CA ARG A 84 -8.43 -12.36 -1.97
C ARG A 84 -7.19 -11.55 -2.31
N ALA A 85 -7.32 -10.49 -3.11
CA ALA A 85 -6.22 -9.57 -3.43
C ALA A 85 -5.68 -8.86 -2.18
N LEU A 86 -6.57 -8.46 -1.26
CA LEU A 86 -6.20 -7.81 -0.01
C LEU A 86 -5.56 -8.76 1.00
N GLN A 87 -5.94 -10.05 1.00
CA GLN A 87 -5.40 -11.08 1.90
C GLN A 87 -4.11 -11.75 1.39
N MET A 88 -3.70 -11.49 0.15
CA MET A 88 -2.50 -12.09 -0.46
C MET A 88 -1.20 -11.97 0.34
N PRO A 89 -0.87 -10.83 0.98
CA PRO A 89 0.33 -10.72 1.80
C PRO A 89 0.36 -11.76 2.93
N PHE A 90 -0.80 -12.06 3.53
CA PHE A 90 -0.92 -13.05 4.59
C PHE A 90 -0.74 -14.48 4.06
N TYR A 91 -1.43 -14.85 2.97
CA TYR A 91 -1.27 -16.17 2.35
C TYR A 91 0.19 -16.43 1.96
N ARG A 92 0.91 -15.42 1.47
CA ARG A 92 2.34 -15.54 1.17
C ARG A 92 3.16 -15.85 2.43
N THR A 93 2.89 -15.20 3.56
CA THR A 93 3.58 -15.47 4.82
C THR A 93 3.34 -16.90 5.29
N VAL A 94 2.10 -17.39 5.20
CA VAL A 94 1.76 -18.78 5.56
C VAL A 94 2.55 -19.77 4.71
N ILE A 95 2.63 -19.55 3.39
CA ILE A 95 3.43 -20.41 2.48
C ILE A 95 4.90 -20.37 2.86
N SER A 96 5.44 -19.19 3.16
CA SER A 96 6.83 -19.02 3.60
C SER A 96 7.09 -19.82 4.88
N VAL A 97 6.26 -19.65 5.90
CA VAL A 97 6.38 -20.36 7.18
C VAL A 97 6.28 -21.88 6.97
N ALA A 98 5.31 -22.36 6.19
CA ALA A 98 5.16 -23.78 5.88
C ALA A 98 6.39 -24.35 5.15
N THR A 99 6.91 -23.62 4.16
CA THR A 99 8.13 -24.01 3.42
C THR A 99 9.32 -24.11 4.36
N TRP A 100 9.47 -23.15 5.28
CA TRP A 100 10.55 -23.15 6.26
C TRP A 100 10.41 -24.24 7.33
N LEU A 101 9.20 -24.56 7.78
CA LEU A 101 8.96 -25.66 8.71
C LEU A 101 9.37 -27.00 8.10
N VAL A 102 8.95 -27.26 6.87
CA VAL A 102 9.30 -28.51 6.16
C VAL A 102 10.79 -28.55 5.84
N GLY A 103 11.36 -27.46 5.30
CA GLY A 103 12.80 -27.38 5.01
C GLY A 103 13.67 -27.50 6.26
N GLY A 104 13.25 -26.88 7.36
CA GLY A 104 13.94 -26.96 8.64
C GLY A 104 13.86 -28.35 9.28
N ALA A 105 12.71 -29.02 9.20
CA ALA A 105 12.57 -30.40 9.65
C ALA A 105 13.51 -31.36 8.89
N ILE A 106 13.60 -31.20 7.56
CA ILE A 106 14.54 -31.97 6.72
C ILE A 106 15.98 -31.67 7.11
N PHE A 107 16.33 -30.39 7.28
CA PHE A 107 17.68 -29.99 7.67
C PHE A 107 18.09 -30.56 9.03
N VAL A 108 17.20 -30.49 10.03
CA VAL A 108 17.42 -31.08 11.36
C VAL A 108 17.54 -32.59 11.26
N ALA A 109 16.68 -33.29 10.50
CA ALA A 109 16.73 -34.74 10.34
C ALA A 109 18.04 -35.22 9.71
N VAL A 110 18.54 -34.52 8.67
CA VAL A 110 19.82 -34.83 8.02
C VAL A 110 20.99 -34.59 8.98
N THR A 111 20.94 -33.51 9.76
CA THR A 111 22.02 -33.10 10.67
C THR A 111 22.05 -33.91 11.97
N TRP A 112 20.90 -34.42 12.42
CA TRP A 112 20.75 -35.24 13.63
C TRP A 112 21.69 -36.45 13.64
N SER A 113 21.90 -37.04 12.46
CA SER A 113 22.70 -38.26 12.29
C SER A 113 24.22 -38.05 12.31
N SER A 114 24.73 -36.81 12.39
CA SER A 114 26.17 -36.52 12.35
C SER A 114 26.74 -36.07 13.70
N THR A 115 26.13 -35.06 14.34
CA THR A 115 26.74 -34.38 15.50
C THR A 115 25.65 -33.92 16.47
N HIS A 116 25.35 -34.72 17.50
CA HIS A 116 24.26 -34.46 18.46
C HIS A 116 24.39 -33.09 19.17
N SER A 117 25.60 -32.61 19.42
CA SER A 117 25.84 -31.32 20.09
C SER A 117 25.48 -30.09 19.23
N SER A 118 25.48 -30.21 17.90
CA SER A 118 25.29 -29.09 16.97
C SER A 118 23.85 -28.94 16.46
N VAL A 119 23.00 -29.95 16.68
CA VAL A 119 21.64 -29.99 16.12
C VAL A 119 20.75 -28.89 16.67
N LEU A 120 20.84 -28.61 17.99
CA LEU A 120 20.04 -27.56 18.62
C LEU A 120 20.41 -26.17 18.09
N VAL A 121 21.72 -25.90 17.93
CA VAL A 121 22.22 -24.65 17.35
C VAL A 121 21.76 -24.49 15.91
N ALA A 122 21.84 -25.56 15.11
CA ALA A 122 21.35 -25.61 13.74
C ALA A 122 19.83 -25.38 13.64
N ALA A 123 19.05 -25.97 14.55
CA ALA A 123 17.59 -25.77 14.64
C ALA A 123 17.26 -24.30 14.96
N PHE A 124 17.93 -23.71 15.95
CA PHE A 124 17.76 -22.30 16.31
C PHE A 124 18.13 -21.35 15.18
N ALA A 125 19.27 -21.57 14.51
CA ALA A 125 19.67 -20.80 13.34
C ALA A 125 18.62 -20.86 12.23
N THR A 126 18.00 -22.04 12.04
CA THR A 126 16.93 -22.25 11.06
C THR A 126 15.66 -21.49 11.43
N VAL A 127 15.25 -21.49 12.70
CA VAL A 127 14.08 -20.73 13.18
C VAL A 127 14.30 -19.23 13.02
N LEU A 128 15.49 -18.72 13.34
CA LEU A 128 15.85 -17.32 13.12
C LEU A 128 15.80 -16.96 11.63
N GLY A 129 16.36 -17.80 10.77
CA GLY A 129 16.27 -17.67 9.31
C GLY A 129 14.84 -17.66 8.80
N ALA A 130 14.00 -18.59 9.27
CA ALA A 130 12.59 -18.68 8.92
C ALA A 130 11.83 -17.41 9.29
N THR A 131 12.09 -16.89 10.49
CA THR A 131 11.50 -15.66 11.01
C THR A 131 11.90 -14.46 10.13
N THR A 132 13.20 -14.26 9.92
CA THR A 132 13.75 -13.21 9.05
C THR A 132 13.15 -13.25 7.65
N THR A 133 13.12 -14.43 7.03
CA THR A 133 12.62 -14.61 5.66
C THR A 133 11.14 -14.31 5.56
N SER A 134 10.35 -14.78 6.53
CA SER A 134 8.90 -14.60 6.54
C SER A 134 8.53 -13.13 6.75
N ILE A 135 9.25 -12.42 7.63
CA ILE A 135 9.07 -10.98 7.83
C ILE A 135 9.41 -10.19 6.56
N ILE A 136 10.59 -10.43 5.97
CA ILE A 136 11.01 -9.73 4.74
C ILE A 136 10.05 -10.05 3.59
N GLY A 137 9.66 -11.32 3.45
CA GLY A 137 8.71 -11.78 2.44
C GLY A 137 7.37 -11.09 2.58
N TYR A 138 6.85 -10.95 3.80
CA TYR A 138 5.62 -10.22 4.08
C TYR A 138 5.73 -8.73 3.69
N LEU A 139 6.74 -8.01 4.21
CA LEU A 139 6.93 -6.57 3.96
C LEU A 139 7.10 -6.27 2.47
N GLN A 140 7.83 -7.13 1.75
CA GLN A 140 7.99 -7.01 0.32
C GLN A 140 6.68 -7.32 -0.44
N SER A 141 5.91 -8.32 0.01
CA SER A 141 4.61 -8.65 -0.59
C SER A 141 3.67 -7.47 -0.50
N GLU A 142 3.62 -6.87 0.68
CA GLU A 142 2.81 -5.69 0.95
C GLU A 142 3.22 -4.52 0.06
N ARG A 143 4.53 -4.27 -0.09
CA ARG A 143 5.05 -3.22 -0.96
C ARG A 143 4.70 -3.44 -2.44
N VAL A 144 4.80 -4.68 -2.93
CA VAL A 144 4.53 -5.03 -4.34
C VAL A 144 3.04 -5.02 -4.65
N LEU A 145 2.19 -5.48 -3.72
CA LEU A 145 0.74 -5.57 -3.91
C LEU A 145 0.00 -4.27 -3.56
N ARG A 146 0.68 -3.30 -2.95
CA ARG A 146 0.11 -1.98 -2.59
C ARG A 146 -0.65 -1.30 -3.74
N PRO A 147 -0.14 -1.21 -4.99
CA PRO A 147 -0.88 -0.56 -6.08
C PRO A 147 -2.21 -1.25 -6.39
N VAL A 148 -2.24 -2.58 -6.28
CA VAL A 148 -3.43 -3.40 -6.49
C VAL A 148 -4.44 -3.19 -5.35
N ALA A 149 -3.95 -3.13 -4.11
CA ALA A 149 -4.79 -2.85 -2.94
C ALA A 149 -5.43 -1.46 -3.02
N ILE A 150 -4.71 -0.42 -3.47
CA ILE A 150 -5.26 0.93 -3.67
C ILE A 150 -6.38 0.91 -4.74
N GLN A 151 -6.17 0.21 -5.86
CA GLN A 151 -7.19 0.08 -6.89
C GLN A 151 -8.45 -0.62 -6.38
N ALA A 152 -8.29 -1.69 -5.60
CA ALA A 152 -9.39 -2.40 -4.97
C ALA A 152 -10.22 -1.51 -4.01
N LEU A 153 -9.58 -0.54 -3.36
CA LEU A 153 -10.21 0.37 -2.41
C LEU A 153 -10.89 1.59 -3.03
N ARG A 154 -10.71 1.86 -4.34
CA ARG A 154 -11.40 2.97 -5.02
C ARG A 154 -12.94 2.87 -4.95
N ARG A 155 -13.48 1.67 -4.74
CA ARG A 155 -14.92 1.40 -4.60
C ARG A 155 -15.39 1.34 -3.14
N GLY A 156 -14.59 1.84 -2.21
CA GLY A 156 -14.83 1.72 -0.78
C GLY A 156 -14.17 0.49 -0.16
N VAL A 157 -14.09 0.51 1.17
CA VAL A 157 -13.44 -0.50 2.00
C VAL A 157 -14.44 -1.61 2.28
N PRO A 158 -14.19 -2.88 1.90
CA PRO A 158 -15.07 -3.98 2.27
C PRO A 158 -15.12 -4.12 3.80
N GLU A 159 -16.31 -4.25 4.39
CA GLU A 159 -16.51 -4.34 5.85
C GLU A 159 -15.70 -5.47 6.51
N ASN A 160 -15.39 -6.53 5.74
CA ASN A 160 -14.72 -7.74 6.23
C ASN A 160 -13.19 -7.72 6.10
N VAL A 161 -12.58 -6.61 5.69
CA VAL A 161 -11.13 -6.55 5.47
C VAL A 161 -10.47 -5.49 6.34
N THR A 162 -9.81 -5.94 7.41
CA THR A 162 -8.84 -5.15 8.16
C THR A 162 -7.48 -5.30 7.50
N ALA A 163 -7.03 -4.29 6.77
CA ALA A 163 -5.66 -4.30 6.28
C ALA A 163 -4.69 -4.25 7.46
N PRO A 164 -3.54 -4.91 7.35
CA PRO A 164 -2.56 -4.91 8.42
C PRO A 164 -2.07 -3.50 8.72
N GLY A 165 -2.08 -3.20 10.01
CA GLY A 165 -1.87 -1.85 10.49
C GLY A 165 -0.44 -1.36 10.51
N VAL A 166 -0.29 -0.06 10.76
CA VAL A 166 1.02 0.56 11.05
C VAL A 166 1.73 -0.16 12.21
N ILE A 167 0.96 -0.59 13.22
CA ILE A 167 1.47 -1.34 14.39
C ILE A 167 2.11 -2.66 13.95
N VAL A 168 1.46 -3.43 13.08
CA VAL A 168 1.99 -4.72 12.62
C VAL A 168 3.32 -4.52 11.89
N ARG A 169 3.40 -3.52 11.00
CA ARG A 169 4.66 -3.18 10.33
C ARG A 169 5.75 -2.80 11.33
N GLN A 170 5.43 -1.94 12.29
CA GLN A 170 6.39 -1.52 13.32
C GLN A 170 6.91 -2.70 14.17
N ILE A 171 6.02 -3.60 14.57
CA ILE A 171 6.40 -4.81 15.33
C ILE A 171 7.28 -5.72 14.47
N LEU A 172 6.91 -5.96 13.21
CA LEU A 172 7.70 -6.80 12.30
C LEU A 172 9.08 -6.19 12.02
N THR A 173 9.18 -4.88 11.82
CA THR A 173 10.45 -4.18 11.65
C THR A 173 11.30 -4.29 12.91
N TRP A 174 10.73 -4.08 14.10
CA TRP A 174 11.43 -4.25 15.37
C TRP A 174 11.90 -5.70 15.59
N ALA A 175 11.06 -6.67 15.27
CA ALA A 175 11.39 -8.09 15.38
C ALA A 175 12.56 -8.44 14.46
N LEU A 176 12.59 -7.90 13.24
CA LEU A 176 13.67 -8.11 12.28
C LEU A 176 14.98 -7.44 12.71
N SER A 177 14.93 -6.19 13.19
CA SER A 177 16.12 -5.41 13.49
C SER A 177 16.74 -5.70 14.85
N THR A 178 15.91 -6.06 15.83
CA THR A 178 16.30 -6.08 17.24
C THR A 178 15.96 -7.42 17.86
N GLY A 179 14.72 -7.91 17.68
CA GLY A 179 14.30 -9.19 18.24
C GLY A 179 15.16 -10.37 17.78
N VAL A 180 15.29 -10.55 16.46
CA VAL A 180 16.05 -11.65 15.85
C VAL A 180 17.54 -11.58 16.21
N PRO A 181 18.25 -10.45 16.05
CA PRO A 181 19.67 -10.40 16.40
C PRO A 181 19.95 -10.58 17.90
N ILE A 182 19.12 -10.01 18.79
CA ILE A 182 19.29 -10.20 20.23
C ILE A 182 19.05 -11.67 20.59
N LEU A 183 17.99 -12.28 20.05
CA LEU A 183 17.72 -13.70 20.27
C LEU A 183 18.89 -14.57 19.76
N ALA A 184 19.47 -14.23 18.61
CA ALA A 184 20.67 -14.88 18.09
C ALA A 184 21.85 -14.79 19.06
N ILE A 185 22.13 -13.59 19.59
CA ILE A 185 23.21 -13.37 20.57
C ILE A 185 22.95 -14.16 21.86
N VAL A 186 21.73 -14.10 22.41
CA VAL A 186 21.34 -14.83 23.62
C VAL A 186 21.51 -16.33 23.42
N LEU A 187 21.03 -16.88 22.30
CA LEU A 187 21.15 -18.30 21.99
C LEU A 187 22.60 -18.74 21.82
N THR A 188 23.44 -17.89 21.22
CA THR A 188 24.88 -18.15 21.10
C THR A 188 25.57 -18.17 22.47
N VAL A 189 25.25 -17.24 23.37
CA VAL A 189 25.81 -17.20 24.74
C VAL A 189 25.31 -18.37 25.59
N VAL A 190 24.01 -18.67 25.55
CA VAL A 190 23.41 -19.80 26.28
C VAL A 190 23.92 -21.13 25.75
N GLY A 191 24.04 -21.26 24.42
CA GLY A 191 24.59 -22.45 23.77
C GLY A 191 26.03 -22.74 24.20
N GLN A 192 26.86 -21.69 24.35
CA GLN A 192 28.20 -21.83 24.91
C GLN A 192 28.15 -22.27 26.38
N ARG A 193 27.36 -21.58 27.22
CA ARG A 193 27.26 -21.87 28.66
C ARG A 193 26.76 -23.29 28.94
N ALA A 194 25.87 -23.81 28.11
CA ALA A 194 25.33 -25.16 28.21
C ALA A 194 26.24 -26.24 27.60
N GLY A 195 27.39 -25.87 27.01
CA GLY A 195 28.35 -26.81 26.42
C GLY A 195 27.96 -27.34 25.04
N TYR A 196 26.98 -26.71 24.36
CA TYR A 196 26.62 -27.05 22.98
C TYR A 196 27.59 -26.46 21.95
N LEU A 197 28.30 -25.39 22.31
CA LEU A 197 29.38 -24.80 21.51
C LEU A 197 30.74 -25.12 22.16
N LYS A 198 31.72 -25.56 21.37
CA LYS A 198 33.08 -25.90 21.82
C LYS A 198 34.00 -24.68 22.00
N SER A 199 33.49 -23.48 21.74
CA SER A 199 34.27 -22.24 21.66
C SER A 199 34.56 -21.59 23.02
N ASN A 200 35.79 -21.12 23.18
CA ASN A 200 36.20 -20.26 24.30
C ASN A 200 35.52 -18.89 24.24
N ALA A 201 35.38 -18.24 25.40
CA ALA A 201 34.73 -16.94 25.55
C ALA A 201 35.31 -15.86 24.60
N ASP A 202 36.62 -15.88 24.38
CA ASP A 202 37.30 -14.91 23.50
C ASP A 202 36.87 -15.02 22.03
N ASN A 203 36.48 -16.22 21.57
CA ASN A 203 36.08 -16.46 20.19
C ASN A 203 34.64 -15.99 19.88
N LEU A 204 33.84 -15.69 20.92
CA LEU A 204 32.45 -15.23 20.77
C LEU A 204 32.35 -13.72 20.60
N THR A 205 33.31 -12.97 21.17
CA THR A 205 33.32 -11.51 21.15
C THR A 205 33.20 -10.95 19.73
N GLY A 206 33.96 -11.50 18.77
CA GLY A 206 33.92 -11.07 17.37
C GLY A 206 32.56 -11.30 16.69
N SER A 207 31.98 -12.49 16.87
CA SER A 207 30.67 -12.83 16.28
C SER A 207 29.54 -12.00 16.90
N ILE A 208 29.55 -11.80 18.22
CA ILE A 208 28.57 -10.94 18.90
C ILE A 208 28.68 -9.50 18.41
N LEU A 209 29.91 -8.97 18.25
CA LEU A 209 30.14 -7.61 17.79
C LEU A 209 29.65 -7.40 16.34
N ILE A 210 29.90 -8.36 15.45
CA ILE A 210 29.37 -8.33 14.07
C ILE A 210 27.83 -8.35 14.07
N LEU A 211 27.21 -9.26 14.83
CA LEU A 211 25.75 -9.33 14.94
C LEU A 211 25.15 -8.04 15.50
N ALA A 212 25.79 -7.43 16.51
CA ALA A 212 25.35 -6.17 17.09
C ALA A 212 25.45 -5.00 16.10
N ILE A 213 26.55 -4.88 15.35
CA ILE A 213 26.69 -3.83 14.32
C ILE A 213 25.64 -3.98 13.22
N ILE A 214 25.41 -5.21 12.74
CA ILE A 214 24.39 -5.49 11.74
C ILE A 214 22.99 -5.13 12.28
N ALA A 215 22.69 -5.50 13.53
CA ALA A 215 21.43 -5.17 14.20
C ALA A 215 21.22 -3.65 14.27
N LEU A 216 22.24 -2.89 14.64
CA LEU A 216 22.19 -1.42 14.69
C LEU A 216 21.93 -0.82 13.31
N ALA A 217 22.62 -1.29 12.26
CA ALA A 217 22.45 -0.81 10.91
C ALA A 217 21.03 -1.10 10.37
N ILE A 218 20.55 -2.34 10.53
CA ILE A 218 19.20 -2.74 10.11
C ILE A 218 18.14 -2.00 10.95
N GLY A 219 18.38 -1.82 12.24
CA GLY A 219 17.47 -1.08 13.14
C GLY A 219 17.32 0.38 12.78
N LEU A 220 18.42 1.06 12.48
CA LEU A 220 18.37 2.45 12.01
C LEU A 220 17.60 2.54 10.70
N MET A 221 17.94 1.72 9.71
CA MET A 221 17.28 1.71 8.41
C MET A 221 15.79 1.38 8.53
N GLY A 222 15.44 0.35 9.30
CA GLY A 222 14.06 -0.06 9.55
C GLY A 222 13.25 1.04 10.24
N THR A 223 13.82 1.67 11.26
CA THR A 223 13.18 2.78 11.98
C THR A 223 12.91 3.96 11.06
N LEU A 224 13.88 4.33 10.21
CA LEU A 224 13.69 5.42 9.24
C LEU A 224 12.59 5.09 8.23
N LEU A 225 12.53 3.85 7.72
CA LEU A 225 11.49 3.42 6.80
C LEU A 225 10.09 3.46 7.42
N VAL A 226 9.94 3.00 8.67
CA VAL A 226 8.64 3.05 9.35
C VAL A 226 8.26 4.50 9.68
N ALA A 227 9.20 5.30 10.20
CA ALA A 227 8.97 6.69 10.53
C ALA A 227 8.51 7.51 9.30
N THR A 228 9.16 7.34 8.15
CA THR A 228 8.78 7.98 6.89
C THR A 228 7.41 7.50 6.39
N SER A 229 7.11 6.20 6.52
CA SER A 229 5.79 5.66 6.14
C SER A 229 4.61 6.24 6.93
N ILE A 230 4.87 6.80 8.12
CA ILE A 230 3.88 7.46 8.97
C ILE A 230 3.91 8.99 8.77
N ALA A 231 5.10 9.58 8.80
CA ALA A 231 5.27 11.03 8.78
C ALA A 231 4.83 11.65 7.45
N ASP A 232 5.09 10.98 6.31
CA ASP A 232 4.77 11.54 4.99
C ASP A 232 3.25 11.68 4.75
N PRO A 233 2.41 10.65 4.99
CA PRO A 233 0.95 10.78 4.94
C PRO A 233 0.41 11.87 5.89
N LEU A 234 0.96 11.96 7.11
CA LEU A 234 0.51 12.95 8.10
C LEU A 234 0.85 14.38 7.67
N ARG A 235 2.02 14.60 7.07
CA ARG A 235 2.41 15.92 6.52
C ARG A 235 1.46 16.35 5.41
N GLN A 236 1.04 15.43 4.54
CA GLN A 236 0.11 15.71 3.46
C GLN A 236 -1.30 16.00 3.96
N LEU A 237 -1.80 15.21 4.92
CA LEU A 237 -3.07 15.49 5.59
C LEU A 237 -3.05 16.87 6.24
N ARG A 238 -1.98 17.22 6.96
CA ARG A 238 -1.83 18.54 7.57
C ARG A 238 -1.85 19.67 6.54
N TRP A 239 -1.16 19.49 5.41
CA TRP A 239 -1.16 20.45 4.32
C TRP A 239 -2.56 20.61 3.70
N ALA A 240 -3.22 19.49 3.35
CA ALA A 240 -4.56 19.53 2.77
C ALA A 240 -5.60 20.11 3.73
N LEU A 241 -5.50 19.82 5.02
CA LEU A 241 -6.33 20.44 6.04
C LEU A 241 -6.16 21.96 6.06
N SER A 242 -4.94 22.46 5.92
CA SER A 242 -4.68 23.91 5.86
C SER A 242 -5.28 24.57 4.61
N GLU A 243 -5.36 23.86 3.48
CA GLU A 243 -6.03 24.33 2.27
C GLU A 243 -7.55 24.39 2.45
N VAL A 244 -8.14 23.36 3.06
CA VAL A 244 -9.58 23.33 3.37
C VAL A 244 -9.95 24.47 4.34
N GLN A 245 -9.12 24.74 5.35
CA GLN A 245 -9.30 25.88 6.27
C GLN A 245 -9.27 27.24 5.57
N ARG A 246 -8.57 27.37 4.45
CA ARG A 246 -8.57 28.57 3.60
C ARG A 246 -9.77 28.64 2.65
N GLY A 247 -10.70 27.70 2.74
CA GLY A 247 -11.88 27.62 1.88
C GLY A 247 -11.67 26.87 0.57
N ASN A 248 -10.51 26.22 0.37
CA ASN A 248 -10.25 25.42 -0.81
C ASN A 248 -10.78 23.98 -0.63
N TYR A 249 -12.05 23.77 -0.95
CA TYR A 249 -12.71 22.44 -0.86
C TYR A 249 -12.37 21.49 -2.02
N ASN A 250 -11.47 21.87 -2.93
CA ASN A 250 -10.96 20.98 -3.98
C ASN A 250 -9.68 20.24 -3.54
N ALA A 251 -9.20 20.46 -2.31
CA ALA A 251 -8.06 19.75 -1.77
C ALA A 251 -8.33 18.24 -1.68
N HIS A 252 -7.37 17.43 -2.13
CA HIS A 252 -7.48 15.97 -2.12
C HIS A 252 -6.15 15.36 -1.69
N VAL A 253 -6.23 14.32 -0.86
CA VAL A 253 -5.05 13.59 -0.39
C VAL A 253 -4.98 12.23 -1.08
N PRO A 254 -3.84 11.85 -1.69
CA PRO A 254 -3.71 10.54 -2.29
C PRO A 254 -3.75 9.45 -1.21
N ILE A 255 -4.49 8.37 -1.46
CA ILE A 255 -4.61 7.23 -0.54
C ILE A 255 -3.37 6.35 -0.71
N TYR A 256 -2.58 6.19 0.36
CA TYR A 256 -1.26 5.53 0.30
C TYR A 256 -1.30 4.01 0.39
N ASP A 257 -2.21 3.47 1.18
CA ASP A 257 -2.40 2.04 1.38
C ASP A 257 -3.77 1.77 2.01
N ALA A 258 -4.02 0.49 2.29
CA ALA A 258 -5.25 0.05 2.94
C ALA A 258 -5.21 0.17 4.48
N SER A 259 -4.10 0.68 5.05
CA SER A 259 -3.89 0.73 6.50
C SER A 259 -4.82 1.75 7.18
N GLU A 260 -4.72 1.86 8.51
CA GLU A 260 -5.48 2.85 9.28
C GLU A 260 -5.21 4.29 8.79
N LEU A 261 -3.98 4.59 8.34
CA LEU A 261 -3.65 5.89 7.76
C LEU A 261 -4.33 6.10 6.41
N GLY A 262 -4.43 5.07 5.58
CA GLY A 262 -5.14 5.14 4.31
C GLY A 262 -6.65 5.31 4.49
N LEU A 263 -7.24 4.64 5.49
CA LEU A 263 -8.63 4.83 5.88
C LEU A 263 -8.89 6.26 6.37
N LEU A 264 -7.96 6.82 7.16
CA LEU A 264 -8.02 8.21 7.60
C LEU A 264 -7.95 9.18 6.40
N GLN A 265 -7.11 8.90 5.41
CA GLN A 265 -7.02 9.70 4.18
C GLN A 265 -8.30 9.62 3.35
N ALA A 266 -8.90 8.44 3.20
CA ALA A 266 -10.16 8.27 2.51
C ALA A 266 -11.29 9.03 3.23
N GLY A 267 -11.43 8.87 4.55
CA GLY A 267 -12.43 9.58 5.34
C GLY A 267 -12.23 11.10 5.33
N PHE A 268 -10.99 11.58 5.29
CA PHE A 268 -10.71 13.01 5.09
C PHE A 268 -11.23 13.50 3.74
N ASN A 269 -10.95 12.78 2.65
CA ASN A 269 -11.42 13.16 1.32
C ASN A 269 -12.94 13.17 1.22
N ASP A 270 -13.63 12.23 1.85
CA ASP A 270 -15.10 12.19 1.91
C ASP A 270 -15.67 13.41 2.64
N MET A 271 -15.10 13.77 3.79
CA MET A 271 -15.48 14.97 4.54
C MET A 271 -15.28 16.24 3.70
N VAL A 272 -14.16 16.37 2.98
CA VAL A 272 -13.90 17.56 2.14
C VAL A 272 -14.88 17.63 0.97
N ARG A 273 -15.21 16.49 0.36
CA ARG A 273 -16.23 16.40 -0.70
C ARG A 273 -17.59 16.88 -0.18
N ASP A 274 -18.02 16.39 0.98
CA ASP A 274 -19.30 16.77 1.58
C ASP A 274 -19.33 18.26 1.99
N LEU A 275 -18.22 18.81 2.50
CA LEU A 275 -18.08 20.24 2.78
C LEU A 275 -18.20 21.09 1.50
N GLY A 276 -17.55 20.67 0.41
CA GLY A 276 -17.64 21.33 -0.89
C GLY A 276 -19.06 21.32 -1.46
N GLU A 277 -19.77 20.19 -1.32
CA GLU A 277 -21.17 20.07 -1.73
C GLU A 277 -22.08 21.00 -0.93
N ARG A 278 -21.94 21.04 0.41
CA ARG A 278 -22.68 21.96 1.28
C ARG A 278 -22.41 23.42 0.95
N GLN A 279 -21.15 23.78 0.68
CA GLN A 279 -20.79 25.15 0.29
C GLN A 279 -21.41 25.54 -1.05
N ARG A 280 -21.39 24.62 -2.04
CA ARG A 280 -22.01 24.83 -3.35
C ARG A 280 -23.52 25.00 -3.24
N LEU A 281 -24.19 24.21 -2.41
CA LEU A 281 -25.62 24.37 -2.13
C LEU A 281 -25.91 25.73 -1.50
N ARG A 282 -25.14 26.14 -0.47
CA ARG A 282 -25.30 27.45 0.19
C ARG A 282 -25.17 28.62 -0.80
N ASP A 283 -24.17 28.55 -1.68
CA ASP A 283 -23.93 29.55 -2.73
C ASP A 283 -25.05 29.60 -3.77
N LEU A 284 -25.60 28.45 -4.18
CA LEU A 284 -26.78 28.39 -5.03
C LEU A 284 -28.01 29.01 -4.34
N PHE A 285 -28.32 28.62 -3.10
CA PHE A 285 -29.45 29.21 -2.37
C PHE A 285 -29.31 30.73 -2.19
N GLY A 286 -28.10 31.24 -1.94
CA GLY A 286 -27.82 32.68 -1.89
C GLY A 286 -28.15 33.40 -3.19
N ARG A 287 -27.80 32.81 -4.35
CA ARG A 287 -28.10 33.38 -5.68
C ARG A 287 -29.58 33.34 -6.06
N TYR A 288 -30.32 32.30 -5.65
CA TYR A 288 -31.72 32.10 -6.10
C TYR A 288 -32.78 32.65 -5.15
N VAL A 289 -32.52 32.71 -3.84
CA VAL A 289 -33.53 33.05 -2.81
C VAL A 289 -33.23 34.41 -2.16
N GLY A 290 -32.08 35.02 -2.46
CA GLY A 290 -31.58 36.22 -1.79
C GLY A 290 -30.89 35.88 -0.46
N GLU A 291 -29.72 36.48 -0.23
CA GLU A 291 -28.82 36.14 0.89
C GLU A 291 -29.51 36.25 2.27
N ASP A 292 -30.44 37.19 2.41
CA ASP A 292 -31.19 37.44 3.66
C ASP A 292 -32.27 36.38 3.97
N VAL A 293 -32.85 35.75 2.95
CA VAL A 293 -33.87 34.70 3.14
C VAL A 293 -33.19 33.38 3.49
N ALA A 294 -32.08 33.05 2.82
CA ALA A 294 -31.27 31.88 3.14
C ALA A 294 -30.67 31.95 4.56
N ARG A 295 -30.20 33.14 4.99
CA ARG A 295 -29.66 33.35 6.34
C ARG A 295 -30.74 33.18 7.43
N ARG A 296 -31.92 33.77 7.24
CA ARG A 296 -33.05 33.61 8.19
C ARG A 296 -33.55 32.16 8.28
N ALA A 297 -33.63 31.45 7.15
CA ALA A 297 -34.09 30.06 7.14
C ALA A 297 -33.11 29.10 7.85
N LEU A 298 -31.81 29.39 7.80
CA LEU A 298 -30.77 28.61 8.49
C LEU A 298 -30.69 28.90 10.01
N GLU A 299 -30.94 30.13 10.45
CA GLU A 299 -30.88 30.51 11.87
C GLU A 299 -32.12 30.11 12.67
N TYR A 300 -33.32 30.27 12.10
CA TYR A 300 -34.58 30.13 12.84
C TYR A 300 -35.38 28.87 12.46
N GLY A 301 -34.90 28.09 11.48
CA GLY A 301 -35.68 27.00 10.89
C GLY A 301 -36.84 27.51 10.05
N THR A 302 -37.51 26.62 9.31
CA THR A 302 -38.72 26.96 8.56
C THR A 302 -39.91 27.05 9.49
N GLU A 303 -40.32 28.25 9.87
CA GLU A 303 -41.69 28.49 10.32
C GLU A 303 -42.63 28.33 9.12
N LEU A 304 -43.38 27.23 9.09
CA LEU A 304 -44.44 27.00 8.10
C LEU A 304 -45.64 27.90 8.45
N GLY A 305 -45.52 29.20 8.15
CA GLY A 305 -46.56 30.20 8.33
C GLY A 305 -46.43 31.29 7.28
N GLY A 306 -47.52 31.59 6.56
CA GLY A 306 -47.55 32.70 5.62
C GLY A 306 -47.48 34.03 6.37
N GLN A 307 -46.51 34.88 6.04
CA GLN A 307 -46.46 36.26 6.51
C GLN A 307 -46.96 37.18 5.41
N GLU A 308 -47.93 38.04 5.73
CA GLU A 308 -48.33 39.12 4.84
C GLU A 308 -47.21 40.17 4.80
N ARG A 309 -46.63 40.40 3.62
CA ARG A 309 -45.56 41.38 3.41
C ARG A 309 -45.84 42.24 2.19
N SER A 310 -45.64 43.54 2.34
CA SER A 310 -45.65 44.47 1.21
C SER A 310 -44.43 44.21 0.32
N VAL A 311 -44.67 43.70 -0.87
CA VAL A 311 -43.63 43.40 -1.87
C VAL A 311 -43.94 44.12 -3.18
N ALA A 312 -42.91 44.62 -3.84
CA ALA A 312 -43.01 45.16 -5.20
C ALA A 312 -42.63 44.04 -6.19
N VAL A 313 -43.54 43.72 -7.11
CA VAL A 313 -43.33 42.69 -8.13
C VAL A 313 -43.10 43.38 -9.48
N LEU A 314 -41.96 43.09 -10.13
CA LEU A 314 -41.66 43.56 -11.48
C LEU A 314 -41.95 42.44 -12.47
N PHE A 315 -42.87 42.68 -13.41
CA PHE A 315 -43.13 41.77 -14.53
C PHE A 315 -42.48 42.33 -15.80
N VAL A 316 -41.59 41.55 -16.41
CA VAL A 316 -40.97 41.87 -17.70
C VAL A 316 -41.37 40.79 -18.69
N ASP A 317 -42.19 41.15 -19.67
CA ASP A 317 -42.56 40.27 -20.78
C ASP A 317 -41.88 40.72 -22.08
N LEU A 318 -41.52 39.74 -22.90
CA LEU A 318 -40.99 39.98 -24.24
C LEU A 318 -42.16 40.15 -25.21
N VAL A 319 -42.25 41.33 -25.82
CA VAL A 319 -43.24 41.62 -26.85
C VAL A 319 -43.14 40.60 -28.00
N GLY A 320 -44.25 39.91 -28.30
CA GLY A 320 -44.31 38.91 -29.37
C GLY A 320 -43.82 37.50 -29.01
N SER A 321 -43.61 37.20 -27.72
CA SER A 321 -43.15 35.89 -27.22
C SER A 321 -44.00 34.71 -27.72
N THR A 322 -45.32 34.87 -27.78
CA THR A 322 -46.27 33.85 -28.27
C THR A 322 -46.10 33.58 -29.76
N GLN A 323 -45.87 34.63 -30.55
CA GLN A 323 -45.65 34.50 -31.99
C GLN A 323 -44.31 33.81 -32.26
N LEU A 324 -43.26 34.17 -31.51
CA LEU A 324 -41.92 33.59 -31.62
C LEU A 324 -41.88 32.10 -31.25
N ALA A 325 -42.62 31.68 -30.23
CA ALA A 325 -42.77 30.28 -29.85
C ALA A 325 -43.54 29.46 -30.91
N SER A 326 -44.54 30.07 -31.57
CA SER A 326 -45.35 29.40 -32.60
C SER A 326 -44.65 29.25 -33.95
N THR A 327 -43.74 30.17 -34.33
CA THR A 327 -43.03 30.13 -35.63
C THR A 327 -41.64 29.50 -35.57
N ARG A 328 -40.97 29.45 -34.41
CA ARG A 328 -39.62 28.88 -34.24
C ARG A 328 -39.63 27.60 -33.40
N GLY A 329 -40.49 26.66 -33.76
CA GLY A 329 -40.43 25.28 -33.25
C GLY A 329 -39.05 24.66 -33.52
N LEU A 330 -38.37 24.27 -32.44
CA LEU A 330 -37.15 23.45 -32.33
C LEU A 330 -36.43 23.09 -33.66
N ARG A 331 -35.42 23.89 -34.02
CA ARG A 331 -34.33 23.43 -34.90
C ARG A 331 -32.98 23.85 -34.31
N TRP A 332 -32.45 23.01 -33.43
CA TRP A 332 -31.03 23.05 -33.07
C TRP A 332 -30.22 22.52 -34.25
N SER A 333 -29.65 23.40 -35.07
CA SER A 333 -28.55 23.06 -35.98
C SER A 333 -27.27 23.66 -35.43
N TYR A 334 -26.34 22.81 -35.04
CA TYR A 334 -24.94 23.16 -34.79
C TYR A 334 -24.38 23.87 -36.03
N GLY A 335 -24.05 25.15 -35.91
CA GLY A 335 -23.48 25.96 -36.98
C GLY A 335 -22.29 26.73 -36.45
N CYS A 336 -21.11 26.14 -36.61
CA CYS A 336 -19.81 26.71 -36.30
C CYS A 336 -19.60 28.02 -37.08
N SER A 337 -19.39 29.14 -36.40
CA SER A 337 -19.05 30.43 -37.05
C SER A 337 -17.53 30.55 -37.23
N THR A 338 -17.03 30.23 -38.41
CA THR A 338 -15.74 30.76 -38.89
C THR A 338 -15.94 32.18 -39.40
N SER A 339 -15.39 33.16 -38.67
CA SER A 339 -15.33 34.56 -39.09
C SER A 339 -14.23 34.77 -40.11
N SER A 340 -14.56 35.20 -41.33
CA SER A 340 -13.61 35.85 -42.24
C SER A 340 -14.08 37.27 -42.52
N SER A 341 -13.50 38.22 -41.79
CA SER A 341 -13.57 39.65 -42.04
C SER A 341 -12.69 40.00 -43.24
N GLY A 342 -13.29 40.54 -44.30
CA GLY A 342 -12.60 41.08 -45.47
C GLY A 342 -13.22 42.40 -45.88
N SER A 343 -12.79 43.49 -45.25
CA SER A 343 -13.05 44.86 -45.67
C SER A 343 -12.21 45.22 -46.90
N SER A 344 -12.81 45.81 -47.93
CA SER A 344 -12.05 46.61 -48.89
C SER A 344 -12.91 47.74 -49.48
N SER A 345 -12.46 48.93 -49.12
CA SER A 345 -12.79 50.27 -49.57
C SER A 345 -12.71 50.49 -51.08
N THR A 346 -13.57 51.38 -51.57
CA THR A 346 -13.47 52.17 -52.81
C THR A 346 -12.13 52.88 -52.99
N PRO A 347 -11.77 53.19 -54.25
CA PRO A 347 -11.32 54.55 -54.56
C PRO A 347 -11.92 55.13 -55.86
N SER A 348 -12.21 56.44 -55.83
CA SER A 348 -12.30 57.36 -56.99
C SER A 348 -10.90 57.56 -57.60
N THR A 349 -10.65 57.90 -58.88
CA THR A 349 -11.12 59.07 -59.67
C THR A 349 -10.61 58.97 -61.13
N SER A 350 -11.38 59.53 -62.10
CA SER A 350 -11.13 60.12 -63.45
C SER A 350 -9.81 59.85 -64.25
N THR A 351 -9.66 59.92 -65.58
CA THR A 351 -10.25 60.59 -66.79
C THR A 351 -9.51 59.93 -68.01
N ALA A 352 -9.91 59.87 -69.28
CA ALA A 352 -10.16 60.95 -70.24
C ALA A 352 -10.50 60.36 -71.63
N ALA A 353 -11.12 61.20 -72.47
CA ALA A 353 -11.12 61.11 -73.92
C ALA A 353 -9.74 61.51 -74.51
N SER A 354 -9.52 61.07 -75.76
CA SER A 354 -8.44 61.39 -76.73
C SER A 354 -7.00 61.04 -76.36
#